data_AF-A0A7J8R9X7-F1
#
_entry.id   AF-A0A7J8R9X7-F1
#
_cell.length_a   1.000
_cell.length_b   1.000
_cell.length_c   1.000
_cell.angle_alpha   90.00
_cell.angle_beta   90.00
_cell.angle_gamma   90.00
#
_symmetry.space_group_name_H-M   'P 1'
#
loop_
_entity.id
_entity.type
_entity.pdbx_description
1 polymer ?
#
loop_
_entity_poly.entity_id
_entity_poly.type
_entity_poly.pdbx_seq_one_letter_code
_entity_poly.pdbx_strand_id
1 'polypeptide(L)' 'DPVCGSAHCALAPYWSQKLGKLDFVAHAASPRGGIVKIHLDEQNQRVLLRGKAVMVMEGSILV' A
#
# COMPACT_ATOMS: atom_id res chain seq x y z
N ASP A 1 6.16 -10.04 6.72
CA ASP A 1 5.85 -9.33 5.46
C ASP A 1 6.52 -7.96 5.49
N PRO A 2 7.48 -7.63 4.59
CA PRO A 2 8.14 -6.32 4.56
C PRO A 2 7.17 -5.15 4.28
N VAL A 3 6.15 -5.38 3.45
CA VAL A 3 5.11 -4.40 3.10
C VAL A 3 3.81 -5.15 2.84
N CYS A 4 2.93 -5.20 3.83
CA CYS A 4 1.65 -5.91 3.70
C CYS A 4 0.60 -5.01 3.02
N GLY A 5 0.33 -5.26 1.73
CA GLY A 5 -0.68 -4.50 0.98
C GLY A 5 -2.09 -4.67 1.54
N SER A 6 -2.51 -5.91 1.81
CA SER A 6 -3.87 -6.22 2.29
C SER A 6 -4.20 -5.59 3.65
N ALA A 7 -3.22 -5.41 4.54
CA ALA A 7 -3.41 -4.72 5.81
C ALA A 7 -3.98 -3.30 5.62
N HIS A 8 -3.61 -2.63 4.53
CA HIS A 8 -4.07 -1.28 4.23
C HIS A 8 -5.56 -1.21 3.85
N CYS A 9 -6.19 -2.32 3.43
CA CYS A 9 -7.63 -2.34 3.20
C CYS A 9 -8.43 -2.07 4.49
N ALA A 10 -7.94 -2.54 5.64
CA ALA A 10 -8.55 -2.28 6.94
C ALA A 10 -8.08 -0.97 7.57
N LEU A 11 -6.80 -0.61 7.37
CA LEU A 11 -6.22 0.59 7.96
C LEU A 11 -6.63 1.88 7.25
N ALA A 12 -6.96 1.83 5.95
CA ALA A 12 -7.27 3.03 5.20
C ALA A 12 -8.53 3.77 5.69
N PRO A 13 -9.68 3.10 5.92
CA PRO A 13 -10.85 3.78 6.50
C PRO A 13 -10.58 4.36 7.89
N TYR A 14 -9.85 3.63 8.74
CA TYR A 14 -9.50 4.08 10.09
C TYR A 14 -8.68 5.38 10.07
N TRP A 15 -7.62 5.44 9.26
CA TRP A 15 -6.78 6.62 9.18
C TRP A 15 -7.43 7.75 8.40
N SER A 16 -8.26 7.45 7.40
CA SER A 16 -9.06 8.46 6.71
C SER A 16 -9.93 9.25 7.69
N GLN A 17 -10.66 8.54 8.57
CA GLN A 17 -11.50 9.16 9.59
C GLN A 17 -10.69 10.00 10.59
N LYS A 18 -9.52 9.51 11.00
CA LYS A 18 -8.66 10.22 11.97
C LYS A 18 -7.94 11.43 11.39
N LEU A 19 -7.55 11.36 10.12
CA LEU A 19 -6.77 12.41 9.46
C LEU A 19 -7.65 13.40 8.70
N GLY A 20 -8.93 13.06 8.46
CA GLY A 20 -9.83 13.84 7.61
C GLY A 20 -9.36 13.89 6.16
N LYS A 21 -8.73 12.83 5.66
CA LYS A 21 -8.09 12.78 4.33
C LYS A 21 -8.39 11.46 3.63
N LEU A 22 -8.81 11.57 2.36
CA LEU A 22 -8.98 10.41 1.49
C LEU A 22 -7.66 9.95 0.86
N ASP A 23 -6.74 10.89 0.63
CA ASP A 23 -5.41 10.63 0.08
C ASP A 23 -4.33 10.78 1.16
N PHE A 24 -3.55 9.72 1.37
CA PHE A 24 -2.44 9.74 2.30
C PHE A 24 -1.35 8.73 1.94
N VAL A 25 -0.21 8.89 2.59
CA VAL A 25 0.97 8.05 2.40
C VAL A 25 1.19 7.25 3.68
N ALA A 26 1.22 5.93 3.55
CA ALA A 26 1.59 5.02 4.61
C ALA A 26 3.06 4.59 4.47
N HIS A 27 3.76 4.52 5.60
CA HIS A 27 5.11 3.98 5.70
C HIS A 27 5.06 2.63 6.44
N ALA A 28 5.40 1.55 5.74
CA ALA A 28 5.57 0.23 6.32
C ALA A 28 6.90 0.18 7.08
N ALA A 29 6.86 0.32 8.40
CA ALA A 29 8.02 0.39 9.28
C ALA A 29 8.70 -0.98 9.53
N SER A 30 8.90 -1.78 8.47
CA SER A 30 9.75 -2.97 8.53
C SER A 30 11.23 -2.58 8.35
N PRO A 31 12.20 -3.46 8.68
CA PRO A 31 13.62 -3.17 8.43
C PRO A 31 13.95 -2.86 6.97
N ARG A 32 13.16 -3.38 6.02
CA ARG A 32 13.30 -3.09 4.58
C ARG A 32 12.58 -1.80 4.16
N GLY A 33 11.66 -1.31 4.98
CA GLY A 33 10.82 -0.15 4.68
C GLY A 33 9.87 -0.38 3.51
N GLY A 34 8.97 0.58 3.32
CA GLY A 34 8.11 0.62 2.15
C GLY A 34 7.14 1.79 2.20
N ILE A 35 6.89 2.40 1.04
CA ILE A 35 5.93 3.49 0.91
C ILE A 35 4.74 3.00 0.10
N VAL A 36 3.54 3.16 0.66
CA VAL A 36 2.27 2.86 0.01
C VAL A 36 1.46 4.14 -0.05
N LYS A 37 1.10 4.58 -1.26
CA LYS A 37 0.14 5.67 -1.47
C LYS A 37 -1.25 5.07 -1.45
N ILE A 38 -2.15 5.70 -0.70
CA ILE A 38 -3.49 5.21 -0.44
C ILE A 38 -4.48 6.28 -0.86
N HIS A 39 -5.52 5.84 -1.57
CA HIS A 39 -6.72 6.62 -1.81
C HIS A 39 -7.93 5.81 -1.35
N LEU A 40 -8.74 6.38 -0.46
CA LEU A 40 -10.03 5.81 -0.07
C LEU A 40 -11.12 6.34 -0.99
N ASP A 41 -11.66 5.45 -1.83
CA ASP A 41 -12.81 5.73 -2.68
C ASP A 41 -14.08 5.31 -1.94
N GLU A 42 -14.72 6.29 -1.29
CA GLU A 42 -15.95 6.07 -0.51
C GLU A 42 -17.15 5.73 -1.40
N GLN A 43 -17.20 6.24 -2.63
CA GLN A 43 -18.32 6.03 -3.55
C GLN A 43 -18.36 4.57 -4.01
N ASN A 44 -17.20 3.99 -4.32
CA ASN A 44 -17.10 2.61 -4.79
C ASN A 44 -16.79 1.61 -3.67
N GLN A 45 -16.64 2.06 -2.42
CA GLN A 45 -16.21 1.25 -1.27
C GLN A 45 -14.89 0.51 -1.54
N ARG A 46 -13.91 1.21 -2.12
CA ARG A 46 -12.61 0.64 -2.51
C ARG A 46 -11.47 1.39 -1.85
N VAL A 47 -10.40 0.65 -1.58
CA VAL A 47 -9.10 1.22 -1.19
C VAL A 47 -8.14 1.01 -2.36
N LEU A 48 -7.67 2.11 -2.95
CA LEU A 48 -6.69 2.08 -4.02
C LEU A 48 -5.30 2.18 -3.41
N LEU A 49 -4.46 1.18 -3.67
CA LEU A 49 -3.08 1.11 -3.20
C LEU A 49 -2.14 1.30 -4.39
N ARG A 50 -1.14 2.18 -4.22
CA ARG A 50 -0.11 2.43 -5.24
C ARG A 50 1.27 2.39 -4.61
N GLY A 51 2.21 1.74 -5.28
CA GLY A 51 3.61 1.64 -4.88
C GLY A 51 4.52 1.67 -6.10
N LYS A 52 5.80 2.00 -5.89
CA LYS A 52 6.82 1.85 -6.93
C LYS A 52 7.36 0.43 -6.87
N ALA A 53 7.56 -0.18 -8.03
CA ALA A 53 8.27 -1.44 -8.17
C ALA A 53 9.67 -1.18 -8.77
N VAL A 54 10.64 -2.01 -8.39
CA VAL A 54 11.99 -1.99 -8.95
C VAL A 54 12.34 -3.43 -9.32
N MET A 55 12.80 -3.63 -10.56
CA MET A 55 13.32 -4.92 -11.01
C MET A 55 14.67 -5.16 -10.34
N VAL A 56 14.80 -6.26 -9.59
CA VAL A 56 16.04 -6.62 -8.89
C VAL A 56 16.89 -7.62 -9.67
N MET A 57 16.25 -8.46 -10.50
CA MET A 57 16.90 -9.49 -11.30
C MET A 57 15.96 -9.88 -12.44
N GLU A 58 16.55 -10.22 -13.58
CA GLU A 58 15.87 -10.85 -14.71
C GLU A 58 16.66 -12.12 -15.09
N GLY A 59 15.96 -13.18 -15.51
CA GLY A 59 16.59 -14.44 -15.87
C GLY A 59 15.59 -15.46 -16.40
N SER A 60 16.09 -16.64 -16.78
CA SER A 60 15.28 -17.75 -17.33
C SER A 60 15.40 -18.98 -16.43
N ILE A 61 14.30 -19.70 -16.24
CA ILE A 61 14.26 -20.99 -15.53
C ILE A 61 14.00 -22.07 -16.59
N LEU A 62 14.93 -23.00 -16.76
CA LEU A 62 14.70 -24.23 -17.54
C LEU A 62 14.03 -25.25 -16.63
N VAL A 63 12.95 -25.85 -17.14
CA VAL A 63 12.18 -26.92 -16.50
C VAL A 63 12.36 -28.19 -17.32
#